data_AF-A0A6P2BJJ3-F1
#
_entry.id   AF-A0A6P2BJJ3-F1
#
_cell.length_a   1.000
_cell.length_b   1.000
_cell.length_c   1.000
_cell.angle_alpha   90.00
_cell.angle_beta   90.00
_cell.angle_gamma   90.00
#
_symmetry.space_group_name_H-M   'P 1'
#
loop_
_entity.id
_entity.type
_entity.pdbx_description
1 polymer ?
#
loop_
_entity_poly.entity_id
_entity_poly.type
_entity_poly.pdbx_seq_one_letter_code
_entity_poly.pdbx_strand_id
1 'polypeptide(L)'
;MTWHEADVAVLGAGPAGCVAARQLGKAGLDVILVDAGAGMAGHQIESFPASGAPLAEDIGLLSILCAVSDGPAAVMRMTWRDTPERRVFEGDGPLLLQRAELHRALREEAARHVRVLPSRVRKVSDSGHGAQVVTDAGTIRCRMAIDARGRHALKRPASDLVALPFRLRGDVPDHTMWLDALPCGWLWAASLTGDRLHGTLFQQSAALAGSTARTRLGHAHDQLAGQVDFRGMTQLSVGSPVAAGLSVVTDPVLSARHVLIGDAALARDPIASHGLVHAMRSGVQAAIAVGTILDPAVDSEAAYAFLRHKHAEAATTAKQATAQAYREQSRFAGSIWAGFGASTESRAAPQVGNGPLTLAVPLSRAPVLDPHRVRWGSAIELPLVQDFFTRQGGVTALDIAAACRPAATMQEIAARLGRVHPDRLVREVLQHLVTCGAFVQAVPAPSRSARARLTSQPSSSETIRDSAC
;
A
#
# COMPACT_ATOMS: atom_id res chain seq x y z
N MET A 1 -13.03 29.31 23.56
CA MET A 1 -12.24 28.34 22.78
C MET A 1 -12.79 26.96 23.10
N THR A 2 -13.37 26.25 22.13
CA THR A 2 -14.04 24.96 22.36
C THR A 2 -13.00 23.84 22.49
N TRP A 3 -13.19 22.96 23.46
CA TRP A 3 -12.32 21.81 23.71
C TRP A 3 -13.10 20.51 23.55
N HIS A 4 -12.45 19.52 22.95
CA HIS A 4 -12.96 18.16 22.84
C HIS A 4 -11.90 17.18 23.37
N GLU A 5 -12.34 16.06 23.90
CA GLU A 5 -11.50 14.94 24.31
C GLU A 5 -11.97 13.67 23.61
N ALA A 6 -11.04 12.76 23.31
CA ALA A 6 -11.31 11.45 22.69
C ALA A 6 -10.11 10.50 22.91
N ASP A 7 -10.29 9.19 22.73
CA ASP A 7 -9.15 8.27 22.61
C ASP A 7 -8.39 8.54 21.31
N VAL A 8 -9.11 8.65 20.19
CA VAL A 8 -8.50 8.83 18.87
C VAL A 8 -9.15 9.98 18.10
N ALA A 9 -8.31 10.84 17.50
CA ALA A 9 -8.74 11.77 16.48
C ALA A 9 -8.33 11.25 15.08
N VAL A 10 -9.30 10.96 14.23
CA VAL A 10 -9.06 10.61 12.82
C VAL A 10 -9.27 11.85 11.96
N LEU A 11 -8.24 12.25 11.21
CA LEU A 11 -8.19 13.51 10.49
C LEU A 11 -8.41 13.25 9.00
N GLY A 12 -9.52 13.73 8.44
CA GLY A 12 -9.91 13.54 7.06
C GLY A 12 -10.84 12.34 6.87
N ALA A 13 -11.98 12.57 6.22
CA ALA A 13 -13.03 11.59 5.98
C ALA A 13 -13.05 11.11 4.51
N GLY A 14 -11.86 10.76 3.99
CA GLY A 14 -11.73 9.92 2.80
C GLY A 14 -11.83 8.42 3.17
N PRO A 15 -11.72 7.50 2.18
CA PRO A 15 -11.90 6.07 2.43
C PRO A 15 -11.03 5.51 3.57
N ALA A 16 -9.74 5.87 3.64
CA ALA A 16 -8.85 5.44 4.71
C ALA A 16 -9.31 5.89 6.10
N GLY A 17 -9.69 7.17 6.22
CA GLY A 17 -10.14 7.75 7.48
C GLY A 17 -11.50 7.21 7.94
N CYS A 18 -12.46 7.09 7.02
CA CYS A 18 -13.77 6.50 7.34
C CYS A 18 -13.63 5.04 7.81
N VAL A 19 -12.80 4.24 7.14
CA VAL A 19 -12.54 2.86 7.55
C VAL A 19 -11.85 2.81 8.92
N ALA A 20 -10.79 3.59 9.14
CA ALA A 20 -10.09 3.62 10.41
C ALA A 20 -11.02 4.04 11.57
N ALA A 21 -11.76 5.14 11.40
CA ALA A 21 -12.68 5.65 12.40
C ALA A 21 -13.78 4.64 12.73
N ARG A 22 -14.41 4.05 11.71
CA ARG A 22 -15.43 3.01 11.88
C ARG A 22 -14.90 1.81 12.67
N GLN A 23 -13.75 1.28 12.30
CA GLN A 23 -13.20 0.09 12.94
C GLN A 23 -12.83 0.35 14.41
N LEU A 24 -12.25 1.53 14.71
CA LEU A 24 -11.96 1.95 16.08
C LEU A 24 -13.23 2.17 16.91
N GLY A 25 -14.26 2.81 16.33
CA GLY A 25 -15.56 2.99 16.99
C GLY A 25 -16.25 1.65 17.27
N LYS A 26 -16.21 0.70 16.33
CA LYS A 26 -16.72 -0.67 16.54
C LYS A 26 -15.93 -1.44 17.61
N ALA A 27 -14.67 -1.08 17.84
CA ALA A 27 -13.85 -1.61 18.94
C ALA A 27 -14.13 -0.92 20.29
N GLY A 28 -15.06 0.03 20.36
CA GLY A 28 -15.50 0.69 21.59
C GLY A 28 -14.65 1.89 22.03
N LEU A 29 -13.74 2.38 21.18
CA LEU A 29 -12.94 3.57 21.48
C LEU A 29 -13.75 4.84 21.24
N ASP A 30 -13.51 5.89 22.04
CA ASP A 30 -14.06 7.22 21.76
C ASP A 30 -13.28 7.87 20.62
N VAL A 31 -13.92 8.00 19.46
CA VAL A 31 -13.30 8.51 18.25
C VAL A 31 -13.99 9.78 17.78
N ILE A 32 -13.20 10.78 17.41
CA ILE A 32 -13.65 11.95 16.66
C ILE A 32 -13.09 11.89 15.24
N LEU A 33 -13.97 11.82 14.25
CA LEU A 33 -13.65 11.98 12.83
C LEU A 33 -13.77 13.46 12.44
N VAL A 34 -12.65 14.06 12.05
CA VAL A 34 -12.56 15.49 11.71
C VAL A 34 -12.49 15.67 10.19
N ASP A 35 -13.48 16.32 9.59
CA ASP A 35 -13.46 16.63 8.16
C ASP A 35 -14.25 17.89 7.85
N ALA A 36 -13.71 18.78 7.01
CA ALA A 36 -14.38 20.04 6.68
C ALA A 36 -15.53 19.89 5.67
N GLY A 37 -15.82 18.68 5.18
CA GLY A 37 -16.87 18.42 4.20
C GLY A 37 -16.57 19.04 2.82
N ALA A 38 -15.31 19.35 2.51
CA ALA A 38 -14.95 20.09 1.30
C ALA A 38 -15.35 19.35 0.02
N GLY A 39 -15.78 20.12 -0.99
CA GLY A 39 -16.13 19.64 -2.32
C GLY A 39 -14.99 18.84 -2.96
N MET A 40 -15.35 17.80 -3.69
CA MET A 40 -14.40 16.84 -4.24
C MET A 40 -13.86 17.35 -5.57
N ALA A 41 -12.69 17.98 -5.53
CA ALA A 41 -11.93 18.31 -6.73
C ALA A 41 -11.23 17.05 -7.29
N GLY A 42 -11.11 16.96 -8.62
CA GLY A 42 -10.43 15.85 -9.30
C GLY A 42 -11.38 14.93 -10.06
N HIS A 43 -11.00 13.65 -10.13
CA HIS A 43 -11.75 12.58 -10.80
C HIS A 43 -13.15 12.42 -10.22
N GLN A 44 -14.12 12.16 -11.08
CA GLN A 44 -15.51 11.97 -10.68
C GLN A 44 -15.89 10.50 -10.49
N ILE A 45 -15.21 9.60 -11.20
CA ILE A 45 -15.43 8.17 -11.15
C ILE A 45 -14.18 7.48 -10.64
N GLU A 46 -14.39 6.44 -9.83
CA GLU A 46 -13.36 5.48 -9.43
C GLU A 46 -13.72 4.09 -9.90
N SER A 47 -12.71 3.28 -10.21
CA SER A 47 -12.86 1.84 -10.41
C SER A 47 -12.40 1.09 -9.16
N PHE A 48 -13.24 0.22 -8.62
CA PHE A 48 -12.86 -0.69 -7.55
C PHE A 48 -12.66 -2.11 -8.12
N PRO A 49 -11.42 -2.63 -8.14
CA PRO A 49 -11.13 -3.92 -8.77
C PRO A 49 -11.71 -5.09 -7.97
N ALA A 50 -12.07 -6.18 -8.66
CA ALA A 50 -12.58 -7.41 -8.03
C ALA A 50 -11.63 -7.99 -6.97
N SER A 51 -10.32 -7.82 -7.13
CA SER A 51 -9.31 -8.23 -6.13
C SER A 51 -9.43 -7.49 -4.78
N GLY A 52 -10.16 -6.37 -4.73
CA GLY A 52 -10.49 -5.66 -3.51
C GLY A 52 -11.73 -6.21 -2.78
N ALA A 53 -12.58 -6.99 -3.45
CA ALA A 53 -13.84 -7.46 -2.89
C ALA A 53 -13.69 -8.28 -1.60
N PRO A 54 -12.73 -9.23 -1.46
CA PRO A 54 -12.55 -9.96 -0.21
C PRO A 54 -12.26 -9.04 0.98
N LEU A 55 -11.40 -8.04 0.78
CA LEU A 55 -11.12 -7.04 1.82
C LEU A 55 -12.38 -6.26 2.19
N ALA A 56 -13.16 -5.82 1.20
CA ALA A 56 -14.38 -5.07 1.44
C ALA A 56 -15.45 -5.91 2.16
N GLU A 57 -15.51 -7.21 1.87
CA GLU A 57 -16.40 -8.16 2.54
C GLU A 57 -15.98 -8.38 3.99
N ASP A 58 -14.69 -8.68 4.23
CA ASP A 58 -14.12 -8.89 5.58
C ASP A 58 -14.38 -7.70 6.51
N ILE A 59 -14.35 -6.48 5.98
CA ILE A 59 -14.59 -5.25 6.75
C ILE A 59 -16.07 -4.83 6.76
N GLY A 60 -16.94 -5.57 6.06
CA GLY A 60 -18.38 -5.32 5.99
C GLY A 60 -18.76 -4.03 5.28
N LEU A 61 -18.03 -3.67 4.21
CA LEU A 61 -18.30 -2.51 3.36
C LEU A 61 -18.65 -2.88 1.91
N LEU A 62 -18.55 -4.16 1.51
CA LEU A 62 -18.85 -4.60 0.14
C LEU A 62 -20.27 -4.21 -0.29
N SER A 63 -21.27 -4.42 0.56
CA SER A 63 -22.66 -4.05 0.26
C SER A 63 -22.84 -2.55 0.02
N ILE A 64 -22.11 -1.70 0.75
CA ILE A 64 -22.12 -0.24 0.56
C ILE A 64 -21.50 0.11 -0.80
N LEU A 65 -20.38 -0.53 -1.16
CA LEU A 65 -19.72 -0.33 -2.46
C LEU A 65 -20.64 -0.74 -3.61
N CYS A 66 -21.29 -1.91 -3.51
CA CYS A 66 -22.23 -2.38 -4.51
C CYS A 66 -23.44 -1.44 -4.64
N ALA A 67 -23.98 -0.94 -3.52
CA ALA A 67 -25.16 -0.08 -3.53
C ALA A 67 -24.94 1.30 -4.16
N VAL A 68 -23.71 1.82 -4.14
CA VAL A 68 -23.34 3.10 -4.76
C VAL A 68 -22.62 2.95 -6.10
N SER A 69 -22.44 1.71 -6.56
CA SER A 69 -21.86 1.44 -7.87
C SER A 69 -22.93 1.55 -8.95
N ASP A 70 -22.53 2.10 -10.09
CA ASP A 70 -23.35 2.06 -11.29
C ASP A 70 -23.39 0.65 -11.92
N GLY A 71 -22.43 -0.22 -11.54
CA GLY A 71 -22.28 -1.58 -12.03
C GLY A 71 -20.82 -1.97 -12.26
N PRO A 72 -20.54 -3.27 -12.42
CA PRO A 72 -19.23 -3.74 -12.87
C PRO A 72 -18.99 -3.33 -14.33
N ALA A 73 -17.76 -2.96 -14.66
CA ALA A 73 -17.37 -2.73 -16.05
C ALA A 73 -17.59 -4.01 -16.88
N ALA A 74 -18.24 -3.89 -18.04
CA ALA A 74 -18.44 -5.00 -18.97
C ALA A 74 -17.22 -5.20 -19.87
N VAL A 75 -16.51 -4.11 -20.20
CA VAL A 75 -15.39 -4.13 -21.14
C VAL A 75 -14.30 -3.15 -20.69
N MET A 76 -13.04 -3.55 -20.86
CA MET A 76 -11.87 -2.68 -20.83
C MET A 76 -11.23 -2.65 -22.22
N ARG A 77 -11.16 -1.46 -22.82
CA ARG A 77 -10.43 -1.19 -24.07
C ARG A 77 -9.09 -0.57 -23.73
N MET A 78 -8.02 -1.09 -24.32
CA MET A 78 -6.67 -0.65 -24.01
C MET A 78 -5.90 -0.38 -25.29
N THR A 79 -5.57 0.88 -25.54
CA THR A 79 -4.60 1.26 -26.57
C THR A 79 -3.24 1.52 -25.92
N TRP A 80 -2.71 0.47 -25.27
CA TRP A 80 -1.50 0.53 -24.44
C TRP A 80 -0.24 0.06 -25.18
N ARG A 81 -0.37 -1.01 -25.96
CA ARG A 81 0.67 -1.62 -26.78
C ARG A 81 0.38 -1.37 -28.25
N ASP A 82 1.25 -1.84 -29.14
CA ASP A 82 1.13 -1.62 -30.59
C ASP A 82 -0.17 -2.17 -31.18
N THR A 83 -0.65 -3.27 -30.60
CA THR A 83 -1.97 -3.83 -30.94
C THR A 83 -2.98 -3.42 -29.86
N PRO A 84 -4.11 -2.78 -30.22
CA PRO A 84 -5.18 -2.51 -29.28
C PRO A 84 -5.73 -3.79 -28.67
N GLU A 85 -5.96 -3.78 -27.37
CA GLU A 85 -6.50 -4.91 -26.62
C GLU A 85 -7.92 -4.62 -26.16
N ARG A 86 -8.74 -5.67 -26.12
CA ARG A 86 -10.09 -5.62 -25.56
C ARG A 86 -10.25 -6.77 -24.61
N ARG A 87 -10.52 -6.46 -23.35
CA ARG A 87 -10.89 -7.43 -22.32
C ARG A 87 -12.39 -7.32 -22.05
N VAL A 88 -13.10 -8.43 -22.17
CA VAL A 88 -14.51 -8.55 -21.78
C VAL A 88 -14.54 -9.18 -20.39
N PHE A 89 -15.42 -8.66 -19.54
CA PHE A 89 -15.65 -9.19 -18.19
C PHE A 89 -16.99 -9.92 -18.17
N GLU A 90 -17.03 -11.09 -17.51
CA GLU A 90 -18.24 -11.90 -17.38
C GLU A 90 -18.84 -11.70 -15.98
N GLY A 91 -19.08 -10.43 -15.64
CA GLY A 91 -19.58 -10.00 -14.32
C GLY A 91 -18.51 -9.81 -13.25
N ASP A 92 -17.23 -10.08 -13.56
CA ASP A 92 -16.07 -9.94 -12.66
C ASP A 92 -15.28 -8.63 -12.88
N GLY A 93 -15.86 -7.68 -13.63
CA GLY A 93 -15.24 -6.39 -13.92
C GLY A 93 -15.16 -5.48 -12.69
N PRO A 94 -14.26 -4.48 -12.70
CA PRO A 94 -14.19 -3.48 -11.64
C PRO A 94 -15.53 -2.74 -11.47
N LEU A 95 -15.96 -2.53 -10.22
CA LEU A 95 -17.12 -1.69 -9.93
C LEU A 95 -16.81 -0.24 -10.30
N LEU A 96 -17.70 0.37 -11.09
CA LEU A 96 -17.63 1.80 -11.42
C LEU A 96 -18.41 2.59 -10.37
N LEU A 97 -17.72 3.51 -9.70
CA LEU A 97 -18.21 4.21 -8.52
C LEU A 97 -18.21 5.70 -8.77
N GLN A 98 -19.35 6.36 -8.53
CA GLN A 98 -19.37 7.82 -8.44
C GLN A 98 -18.66 8.24 -7.14
N ARG A 99 -17.54 8.97 -7.28
CA ARG A 99 -16.64 9.30 -6.16
C ARG A 99 -17.38 10.02 -5.03
N ALA A 100 -18.27 10.95 -5.38
CA ALA A 100 -19.06 11.71 -4.41
C ALA A 100 -20.01 10.83 -3.60
N GLU A 101 -20.69 9.88 -4.26
CA GLU A 101 -21.63 8.96 -3.62
C GLU A 101 -20.88 7.95 -2.74
N LEU A 102 -19.77 7.42 -3.24
CA LEU A 102 -18.86 6.56 -2.48
C LEU A 102 -18.40 7.24 -1.19
N HIS A 103 -17.82 8.43 -1.28
CA HIS A 103 -17.31 9.14 -0.11
C HIS A 103 -18.44 9.50 0.87
N ARG A 104 -19.60 9.91 0.36
CA ARG A 104 -20.78 10.18 1.19
C ARG A 104 -21.21 8.93 1.95
N ALA A 105 -21.38 7.80 1.28
CA ALA A 105 -21.82 6.55 1.91
C ALA A 105 -20.82 6.04 2.95
N LEU A 106 -19.51 6.12 2.67
CA LEU A 106 -18.48 5.76 3.65
C LEU A 106 -18.48 6.67 4.88
N ARG A 107 -18.73 7.98 4.70
CA ARG A 107 -18.85 8.95 5.80
C ARG A 107 -20.07 8.68 6.66
N GLU A 108 -21.22 8.45 6.01
CA GLU A 108 -22.48 8.13 6.69
C GLU A 108 -22.36 6.84 7.49
N GLU A 109 -21.72 5.81 6.94
CA GLU A 109 -21.44 4.56 7.65
C GLU A 109 -20.49 4.77 8.83
N ALA A 110 -19.40 5.52 8.67
CA ALA A 110 -18.48 5.80 9.77
C ALA A 110 -19.18 6.58 10.91
N ALA A 111 -20.00 7.57 10.57
CA ALA A 111 -20.72 8.42 11.51
C ALA A 111 -21.70 7.66 12.43
N ARG A 112 -22.10 6.44 12.07
CA ARG A 112 -22.90 5.56 12.94
C ARG A 112 -22.14 5.04 14.15
N HIS A 113 -20.81 5.12 14.13
CA HIS A 113 -19.94 4.53 15.14
C HIS A 113 -19.07 5.55 15.89
N VAL A 114 -18.98 6.79 15.41
CA VAL A 114 -18.04 7.80 15.93
C VAL A 114 -18.65 9.19 15.94
N ARG A 115 -18.08 10.12 16.71
CA ARG A 115 -18.45 11.54 16.64
C ARG A 115 -17.82 12.18 15.41
N VAL A 116 -18.58 12.97 14.66
CA VAL A 116 -18.07 13.73 13.51
C VAL A 116 -17.95 15.20 13.87
N LEU A 117 -16.78 15.78 13.64
CA LEU A 117 -16.53 17.21 13.79
C LEU A 117 -16.32 17.85 12.41
N PRO A 118 -17.29 18.65 11.92
CA PRO A 118 -17.18 19.31 10.62
C PRO A 118 -16.21 20.50 10.67
N SER A 119 -14.90 20.23 10.68
CA SER A 119 -13.88 21.27 10.83
C SER A 119 -12.61 20.97 10.04
N ARG A 120 -11.78 22.00 9.82
CA ARG A 120 -10.48 21.87 9.16
C ARG A 120 -9.37 21.81 10.19
N VAL A 121 -8.59 20.74 10.13
CA VAL A 121 -7.34 20.62 10.90
C VAL A 121 -6.33 21.66 10.44
N ARG A 122 -5.78 22.41 11.39
CA ARG A 122 -4.74 23.43 11.19
C ARG A 122 -3.37 22.94 11.66
N LYS A 123 -3.32 22.24 12.80
CA LYS A 123 -2.07 21.76 13.38
C LYS A 123 -2.31 20.47 14.16
N VAL A 124 -1.34 19.57 14.11
CA VAL A 124 -1.24 18.40 15.00
C VAL A 124 0.08 18.52 15.74
N SER A 125 0.08 18.33 17.04
CA SER A 125 1.28 18.32 17.88
C SER A 125 1.23 17.19 18.89
N ASP A 126 2.38 16.55 19.09
CA ASP A 126 2.58 15.61 20.19
C ASP A 126 2.74 16.40 21.50
N SER A 127 2.09 15.93 22.56
CA SER A 127 2.15 16.51 23.91
C SER A 127 2.86 15.60 24.93
N GLY A 128 3.48 14.51 24.46
CA GLY A 128 4.11 13.46 25.26
C GLY A 128 3.10 12.47 25.87
N HIS A 129 1.96 12.98 26.34
CA HIS A 129 0.88 12.19 26.95
C HIS A 129 -0.27 11.87 25.99
N GLY A 130 -0.18 12.35 24.74
CA GLY A 130 -1.23 12.30 23.73
C GLY A 130 -0.95 13.25 22.58
N ALA A 131 -1.89 13.40 21.66
CA ALA A 131 -1.86 14.39 20.60
C ALA A 131 -2.85 15.53 20.85
N GLN A 132 -2.46 16.74 20.44
CA GLN A 132 -3.31 17.92 20.39
C GLN A 132 -3.55 18.29 18.92
N VAL A 133 -4.83 18.35 18.54
CA VAL A 133 -5.28 18.69 17.19
C VAL A 133 -6.00 20.03 17.23
N VAL A 134 -5.39 21.05 16.63
CA VAL A 134 -5.99 22.37 16.48
C VAL A 134 -6.79 22.39 15.18
N THR A 135 -8.06 22.77 15.28
CA THR A 135 -8.98 22.96 14.15
C THR A 135 -9.42 24.42 14.08
N ASP A 136 -10.15 24.81 13.04
CA ASP A 136 -10.81 26.12 12.99
C ASP A 136 -12.06 26.25 13.87
N ALA A 137 -12.56 25.15 14.44
CA ALA A 137 -13.70 25.15 15.36
C ALA A 137 -13.32 24.99 16.83
N GLY A 138 -12.06 24.69 17.15
CA GLY A 138 -11.61 24.38 18.50
C GLY A 138 -10.40 23.45 18.54
N THR A 139 -10.09 22.92 19.71
CA THR A 139 -8.96 22.00 19.92
C THR A 139 -9.43 20.66 20.46
N ILE A 140 -8.85 19.58 19.93
CA ILE A 140 -9.10 18.21 20.38
C ILE A 140 -7.84 17.73 21.12
N ARG A 141 -8.01 17.22 22.33
CA ARG A 141 -6.99 16.44 23.03
C ARG A 141 -7.33 14.97 22.84
N CYS A 142 -6.37 14.17 22.40
CA CYS A 142 -6.59 12.74 22.18
C CYS A 142 -5.36 11.93 22.56
N ARG A 143 -5.52 10.62 22.73
CA ARG A 143 -4.39 9.73 23.01
C ARG A 143 -3.61 9.40 21.74
N MET A 144 -4.28 9.31 20.59
CA MET A 144 -3.65 9.10 19.28
C MET A 144 -4.31 9.94 18.17
N ALA A 145 -3.51 10.46 17.25
CA ALA A 145 -3.98 11.07 16.01
C ALA A 145 -3.66 10.17 14.81
N ILE A 146 -4.67 9.89 13.97
CA ILE A 146 -4.52 9.20 12.69
C ILE A 146 -4.80 10.21 11.58
N ASP A 147 -3.78 10.57 10.82
CA ASP A 147 -3.92 11.51 9.71
C ASP A 147 -4.21 10.79 8.40
N ALA A 148 -5.42 11.01 7.91
CA ALA A 148 -5.98 10.48 6.68
C ALA A 148 -6.42 11.61 5.73
N ARG A 149 -5.85 12.83 5.86
CA ARG A 149 -6.19 14.02 5.04
C ARG A 149 -5.68 13.94 3.59
N GLY A 150 -5.30 12.73 3.15
CA GLY A 150 -4.72 12.44 1.85
C GLY A 150 -3.43 13.23 1.61
N ARG A 151 -3.20 13.61 0.34
CA ARG A 151 -1.99 14.34 -0.09
C ARG A 151 -1.77 15.68 0.63
N HIS A 152 -2.80 16.21 1.31
CA HIS A 152 -2.74 17.49 2.03
C HIS A 152 -2.33 17.36 3.49
N ALA A 153 -2.13 16.15 4.02
CA ALA A 153 -1.72 15.91 5.40
C ALA A 153 -0.38 16.59 5.73
N LEU A 154 0.56 16.53 4.79
CA LEU A 154 1.91 17.06 4.90
C LEU A 154 2.27 17.93 3.70
N LYS A 155 3.17 18.88 3.91
CA LYS A 155 3.83 19.58 2.81
C LYS A 155 4.74 18.59 2.07
N ARG A 156 4.58 18.48 0.76
CA ARG A 156 5.32 17.56 -0.10
C ARG A 156 5.94 18.31 -1.28
N PRO A 157 6.99 17.77 -1.92
CA PRO A 157 7.41 18.24 -3.24
C PRO A 157 6.24 18.24 -4.23
N ALA A 158 6.31 19.11 -5.23
CA ALA A 158 5.35 19.10 -6.32
C ALA A 158 5.36 17.72 -7.00
N SER A 159 4.19 17.25 -7.42
CA SER A 159 4.10 15.98 -8.12
C SER A 159 4.52 16.13 -9.57
N ASP A 160 5.34 15.21 -10.07
CA ASP A 160 5.77 15.18 -11.47
C ASP A 160 4.67 14.74 -12.43
N LEU A 161 3.61 14.09 -11.91
CA LEU A 161 2.42 13.69 -12.65
C LEU A 161 1.20 14.43 -12.13
N VAL A 162 0.42 15.00 -13.04
CA VAL A 162 -0.85 15.68 -12.77
C VAL A 162 -1.99 15.01 -13.51
N ALA A 163 -3.16 15.03 -12.86
CA ALA A 163 -4.42 14.52 -13.38
C ALA A 163 -5.31 15.70 -13.78
N LEU A 164 -5.70 15.76 -15.06
CA LEU A 164 -6.69 16.70 -15.59
C LEU A 164 -8.00 15.94 -15.85
N PRO A 165 -8.99 16.04 -14.93
CA PRO A 165 -10.26 15.37 -15.11
C PRO A 165 -11.06 16.04 -16.23
N PHE A 166 -11.75 15.22 -17.03
CA PHE A 166 -12.63 15.66 -18.10
C PHE A 166 -13.96 14.90 -18.10
N ARG A 167 -14.95 15.49 -18.76
CA ARG A 167 -16.24 14.86 -19.08
C ARG A 167 -16.59 15.12 -20.52
N LEU A 168 -17.24 14.14 -21.13
CA LEU A 168 -17.74 14.17 -22.50
C LEU A 168 -19.14 13.59 -22.55
N ARG A 169 -19.86 13.91 -23.61
CA ARG A 169 -21.08 13.22 -24.00
C ARG A 169 -20.96 12.59 -25.38
N GLY A 170 -21.49 11.38 -25.52
CA GLY A 170 -21.47 10.66 -26.78
C GLY A 170 -22.22 9.34 -26.65
N ASP A 171 -22.49 8.74 -27.81
CA ASP A 171 -23.04 7.39 -27.90
C ASP A 171 -21.90 6.38 -27.69
N VAL A 172 -21.71 5.97 -26.43
CA VAL A 172 -20.74 4.94 -26.04
C VAL A 172 -21.46 3.83 -25.28
N PRO A 173 -20.99 2.57 -25.38
CA PRO A 173 -21.57 1.50 -24.59
C PRO A 173 -21.42 1.81 -23.09
N ASP A 174 -22.47 1.54 -22.32
CA ASP A 174 -22.44 1.63 -20.86
C ASP A 174 -21.35 0.70 -20.28
N HIS A 175 -20.88 1.04 -19.08
CA HIS A 175 -19.93 0.23 -18.29
C HIS A 175 -18.66 -0.16 -19.05
N THR A 176 -18.18 0.71 -19.93
CA THR A 176 -16.93 0.51 -20.68
C THR A 176 -15.83 1.35 -20.05
N MET A 177 -14.63 0.77 -19.94
CA MET A 177 -13.43 1.46 -19.49
C MET A 177 -12.43 1.60 -20.63
N TRP A 178 -11.64 2.67 -20.60
CA TRP A 178 -10.55 2.94 -21.53
C TRP A 178 -9.25 3.19 -20.78
N LEU A 179 -8.16 2.67 -21.33
CA LEU A 179 -6.79 3.02 -20.94
C LEU A 179 -5.95 3.20 -22.20
N ASP A 180 -5.66 4.44 -22.55
CA ASP A 180 -4.87 4.76 -23.74
C ASP A 180 -3.56 5.43 -23.34
N ALA A 181 -2.47 4.91 -23.90
CA ALA A 181 -1.21 5.63 -23.89
C ALA A 181 -1.30 6.83 -24.84
N LEU A 182 -0.69 7.95 -24.44
CA LEU A 182 -0.58 9.18 -25.21
C LEU A 182 0.90 9.58 -25.36
N PRO A 183 1.26 10.45 -26.32
CA PRO A 183 2.66 10.89 -26.49
C PRO A 183 3.26 11.54 -25.24
N CYS A 184 2.45 12.27 -24.47
CA CYS A 184 2.88 13.05 -23.30
C CYS A 184 2.19 12.61 -21.99
N GLY A 185 1.70 11.37 -21.94
CA GLY A 185 0.99 10.86 -20.78
C GLY A 185 0.08 9.69 -21.11
N TRP A 186 -1.00 9.53 -20.37
CA TRP A 186 -2.00 8.53 -20.63
C TRP A 186 -3.37 9.03 -20.20
N LEU A 187 -4.43 8.36 -20.64
CA LEU A 187 -5.77 8.62 -20.15
C LEU A 187 -6.36 7.36 -19.57
N TRP A 188 -7.23 7.57 -18.59
CA TRP A 188 -8.21 6.60 -18.16
C TRP A 188 -9.60 7.21 -18.28
N ALA A 189 -10.56 6.44 -18.75
CA ALA A 189 -11.95 6.85 -18.79
C ALA A 189 -12.90 5.70 -18.50
N ALA A 190 -14.12 6.03 -18.09
CA ALA A 190 -15.22 5.11 -17.95
C ALA A 190 -16.54 5.75 -18.39
N SER A 191 -17.40 4.96 -19.01
CA SER A 191 -18.81 5.25 -19.20
C SER A 191 -19.60 4.65 -18.04
N LEU A 192 -20.54 5.43 -17.52
CA LEU A 192 -21.61 4.92 -16.66
C LEU A 192 -22.85 4.68 -17.52
N THR A 193 -23.93 4.24 -16.89
CA THR A 193 -25.25 4.17 -17.50
C THR A 193 -25.64 5.54 -18.08
N GLY A 194 -25.86 5.59 -19.40
CA GLY A 194 -26.28 6.78 -20.13
C GLY A 194 -25.20 7.42 -21.00
N ASP A 195 -25.52 8.58 -21.60
CA ASP A 195 -24.70 9.27 -22.61
C ASP A 195 -23.45 10.00 -22.06
N ARG A 196 -22.92 9.58 -20.90
CA ARG A 196 -21.90 10.32 -20.15
C ARG A 196 -20.62 9.51 -19.98
N LEU A 197 -19.52 10.12 -20.43
CA LEU A 197 -18.18 9.61 -20.23
C LEU A 197 -17.41 10.51 -19.27
N HIS A 198 -16.74 9.89 -18.32
CA HIS A 198 -15.87 10.56 -17.36
C HIS A 198 -14.47 10.01 -17.53
N GLY A 199 -13.48 10.90 -17.59
CA GLY A 199 -12.10 10.45 -17.72
C GLY A 199 -11.12 11.42 -17.11
N THR A 200 -9.85 11.07 -17.19
CA THR A 200 -8.75 11.90 -16.74
C THR A 200 -7.52 11.68 -17.60
N LEU A 201 -6.90 12.79 -17.98
CA LEU A 201 -5.60 12.83 -18.62
C LEU A 201 -4.53 12.91 -17.54
N PHE A 202 -3.58 11.99 -17.55
CA PHE A 202 -2.43 11.96 -16.66
C PHE A 202 -1.19 12.37 -17.43
N GLN A 203 -0.56 13.48 -17.03
CA GLN A 203 0.50 14.13 -17.79
C GLN A 203 1.59 14.66 -16.89
N GLN A 204 2.76 14.93 -17.47
CA GLN A 204 3.82 15.62 -16.74
C GLN A 204 3.34 17.00 -16.27
N SER A 205 3.67 17.36 -15.04
CA SER A 205 3.24 18.62 -14.41
C SER A 205 3.58 19.86 -15.24
N ALA A 206 4.73 19.85 -15.92
CA ALA A 206 5.17 20.90 -16.83
C ALA A 206 4.18 21.18 -17.98
N ALA A 207 3.43 20.16 -18.45
CA ALA A 207 2.49 20.31 -19.55
C ALA A 207 1.27 21.19 -19.18
N LEU A 208 0.94 21.29 -17.89
CA LEU A 208 -0.23 22.04 -17.40
C LEU A 208 0.15 23.20 -16.47
N ALA A 209 1.45 23.46 -16.27
CA ALA A 209 1.94 24.55 -15.44
C ALA A 209 1.45 25.92 -15.96
N GLY A 210 0.87 26.73 -15.08
CA GLY A 210 0.34 28.06 -15.45
C GLY A 210 -0.87 28.04 -16.38
N SER A 211 -1.49 26.88 -16.64
CA SER A 211 -2.61 26.76 -17.57
C SER A 211 -3.88 27.45 -17.08
N THR A 212 -4.60 28.12 -17.99
CA THR A 212 -5.92 28.69 -17.75
C THR A 212 -7.01 27.65 -18.06
N ALA A 213 -8.26 27.90 -17.65
CA ALA A 213 -9.37 27.00 -17.99
C ALA A 213 -9.51 26.79 -19.52
N ARG A 214 -9.31 27.86 -20.31
CA ARG A 214 -9.37 27.81 -21.77
C ARG A 214 -8.24 26.98 -22.37
N THR A 215 -7.00 27.16 -21.91
CA THR A 215 -5.86 26.41 -22.46
C THR A 215 -5.93 24.94 -22.06
N ARG A 216 -6.43 24.61 -20.87
CA ARG A 216 -6.71 23.22 -20.46
C ARG A 216 -7.77 22.56 -21.32
N LEU A 217 -8.83 23.28 -21.67
CA LEU A 217 -9.90 22.75 -22.52
C LEU A 217 -9.37 22.43 -23.93
N GLY A 218 -8.64 23.36 -24.54
CA GLY A 218 -8.01 23.13 -25.86
C GLY A 218 -7.03 21.97 -25.82
N HIS A 219 -6.17 21.92 -24.80
CA HIS A 219 -5.24 20.81 -24.61
C HIS A 219 -5.94 19.45 -24.47
N ALA A 220 -6.99 19.36 -23.64
CA ALA A 220 -7.76 18.13 -23.51
C ALA A 220 -8.45 17.73 -24.83
N HIS A 221 -9.00 18.70 -25.55
CA HIS A 221 -9.58 18.46 -26.88
C HIS A 221 -8.54 17.86 -27.83
N ASP A 222 -7.33 18.42 -27.89
CA ASP A 222 -6.28 17.94 -28.80
C ASP A 222 -5.81 16.52 -28.44
N GLN A 223 -5.67 16.21 -27.14
CA GLN A 223 -5.32 14.86 -26.70
C GLN A 223 -6.41 13.83 -27.06
N LEU A 224 -7.68 14.21 -26.89
CA LEU A 224 -8.83 13.32 -27.10
C LEU A 224 -9.18 13.15 -28.59
N ALA A 225 -9.03 14.18 -29.42
CA ALA A 225 -9.26 14.11 -30.86
C ALA A 225 -8.33 13.10 -31.57
N GLY A 226 -7.15 12.84 -30.98
CA GLY A 226 -6.21 11.82 -31.44
C GLY A 226 -6.69 10.38 -31.20
N GLN A 227 -7.68 10.16 -30.33
CA GLN A 227 -8.17 8.83 -29.95
C GLN A 227 -9.45 8.48 -30.70
N VAL A 228 -9.47 7.32 -31.37
CA VAL A 228 -10.60 6.90 -32.24
C VAL A 228 -11.92 6.85 -31.48
N ASP A 229 -11.93 6.29 -30.28
CA ASP A 229 -13.15 6.10 -29.47
C ASP A 229 -13.76 7.40 -28.95
N PHE A 230 -13.01 8.52 -28.99
CA PHE A 230 -13.46 9.81 -28.50
C PHE A 230 -13.80 10.80 -29.62
N ARG A 231 -13.67 10.38 -30.89
CA ARG A 231 -14.04 11.21 -32.06
C ARG A 231 -15.55 11.43 -32.11
N GLY A 232 -15.96 12.67 -32.35
CA GLY A 232 -17.39 13.03 -32.45
C GLY A 232 -18.10 13.19 -31.10
N MET A 233 -17.41 13.00 -29.98
CA MET A 233 -17.96 13.34 -28.67
C MET A 233 -18.12 14.86 -28.52
N THR A 234 -19.13 15.25 -27.74
CA THR A 234 -19.52 16.66 -27.56
C THR A 234 -19.48 17.06 -26.08
N GLN A 235 -19.72 18.35 -25.81
CA GLN A 235 -19.83 18.89 -24.45
C GLN A 235 -18.59 18.63 -23.56
N LEU A 236 -17.39 18.68 -24.15
CA LEU A 236 -16.15 18.56 -23.40
C LEU A 236 -16.10 19.61 -22.29
N SER A 237 -15.92 19.16 -21.05
CA SER A 237 -15.58 20.01 -19.92
C SER A 237 -14.40 19.43 -19.18
N VAL A 238 -13.56 20.31 -18.61
CA VAL A 238 -12.37 19.93 -17.86
C VAL A 238 -12.39 20.56 -16.48
N GLY A 239 -11.83 19.87 -15.50
CA GLY A 239 -11.64 20.40 -14.14
C GLY A 239 -10.30 21.16 -13.98
N SER A 240 -9.90 21.29 -12.72
CA SER A 240 -8.58 21.78 -12.36
C SER A 240 -7.59 20.62 -12.28
N PRO A 241 -6.32 20.78 -12.72
CA PRO A 241 -5.30 19.77 -12.54
C PRO A 241 -5.08 19.49 -11.05
N VAL A 242 -4.89 18.22 -10.71
CA VAL A 242 -4.55 17.78 -9.35
C VAL A 242 -3.31 16.91 -9.35
N ALA A 243 -2.53 16.93 -8.28
CA ALA A 243 -1.36 16.07 -8.13
C ALA A 243 -1.77 14.58 -8.17
N ALA A 244 -1.10 13.78 -9.00
CA ALA A 244 -1.46 12.39 -9.25
C ALA A 244 -0.29 11.41 -9.07
N GLY A 245 0.96 11.85 -9.15
CA GLY A 245 2.11 10.95 -9.11
C GLY A 245 2.28 10.20 -7.80
N LEU A 246 3.01 9.08 -7.85
CA LEU A 246 3.43 8.30 -6.70
C LEU A 246 4.15 9.20 -5.68
N SER A 247 3.76 9.11 -4.41
CA SER A 247 4.36 9.89 -3.33
C SER A 247 4.34 9.09 -2.04
N VAL A 248 5.51 8.95 -1.42
CA VAL A 248 5.73 8.08 -0.27
C VAL A 248 6.45 8.89 0.82
N VAL A 249 5.95 8.82 2.06
CA VAL A 249 6.68 9.32 3.23
C VAL A 249 7.74 8.32 3.67
N THR A 250 8.82 8.77 4.29
CA THR A 250 9.88 7.88 4.79
C THR A 250 9.39 7.01 5.94
N ASP A 251 8.68 7.60 6.91
CA ASP A 251 8.11 6.90 8.06
C ASP A 251 6.63 7.34 8.22
N PRO A 252 5.66 6.40 8.24
CA PRO A 252 4.26 6.74 8.50
C PRO A 252 4.01 7.10 9.97
N VAL A 253 4.94 6.84 10.88
CA VAL A 253 4.85 7.20 12.31
C VAL A 253 5.61 8.50 12.54
N LEU A 254 4.91 9.63 12.49
CA LEU A 254 5.53 10.95 12.66
C LEU A 254 5.95 11.23 14.10
N SER A 255 5.23 10.65 15.05
CA SER A 255 5.59 10.62 16.47
C SER A 255 4.91 9.44 17.15
N ALA A 256 5.21 9.22 18.44
CA ALA A 256 4.54 8.21 19.26
C ALA A 256 3.02 8.44 19.41
N ARG A 257 2.48 9.57 18.95
CA ARG A 257 1.05 9.91 19.07
C ARG A 257 0.42 10.33 17.74
N HIS A 258 1.14 10.19 16.61
CA HIS A 258 0.68 10.68 15.31
C HIS A 258 1.15 9.76 14.17
N VAL A 259 0.19 9.12 13.51
CA VAL A 259 0.44 8.19 12.39
C VAL A 259 -0.30 8.62 11.12
N LEU A 260 0.25 8.27 9.96
CA LEU A 260 -0.29 8.59 8.63
C LEU A 260 -0.86 7.35 7.96
N ILE A 261 -1.99 7.49 7.24
CA ILE A 261 -2.61 6.39 6.49
C ILE A 261 -3.13 6.82 5.11
N GLY A 262 -3.40 5.85 4.24
CA GLY A 262 -3.83 6.09 2.86
C GLY A 262 -2.89 7.05 2.13
N ASP A 263 -3.44 7.95 1.32
CA ASP A 263 -2.66 8.93 0.55
C ASP A 263 -1.81 9.88 1.42
N ALA A 264 -2.11 10.02 2.73
CA ALA A 264 -1.29 10.80 3.66
C ALA A 264 0.07 10.12 3.96
N ALA A 265 0.15 8.79 3.85
CA ALA A 265 1.39 8.03 3.94
C ALA A 265 1.95 7.65 2.56
N LEU A 266 1.10 7.03 1.73
CA LEU A 266 1.45 6.49 0.41
C LEU A 266 0.33 6.82 -0.58
N ALA A 267 0.54 7.87 -1.37
CA ALA A 267 -0.33 8.15 -2.50
C ALA A 267 0.22 7.41 -3.73
N ARG A 268 -0.53 6.42 -4.23
CA ARG A 268 -0.09 5.54 -5.34
C ARG A 268 -0.20 6.25 -6.69
N ASP A 269 0.57 5.78 -7.68
CA ASP A 269 0.32 6.15 -9.07
C ASP A 269 -1.02 5.53 -9.54
N PRO A 270 -1.92 6.31 -10.15
CA PRO A 270 -3.22 5.85 -10.63
C PRO A 270 -3.14 4.76 -11.71
N ILE A 271 -2.03 4.63 -12.43
CA ILE A 271 -1.86 3.68 -13.54
C ILE A 271 -2.12 2.22 -13.14
N ALA A 272 -1.86 1.89 -11.88
CA ALA A 272 -2.04 0.55 -11.33
C ALA A 272 -3.42 0.32 -10.69
N SER A 273 -4.33 1.31 -10.65
CA SER A 273 -5.72 1.16 -10.15
C SER A 273 -5.88 0.52 -8.76
N HIS A 274 -4.97 0.79 -7.82
CA HIS A 274 -4.97 0.17 -6.48
C HIS A 274 -5.13 1.17 -5.31
N GLY A 275 -5.45 2.44 -5.59
CA GLY A 275 -5.55 3.49 -4.57
C GLY A 275 -6.62 3.23 -3.51
N LEU A 276 -7.85 2.94 -3.95
CA LEU A 276 -9.00 2.74 -3.05
C LEU A 276 -8.83 1.51 -2.14
N VAL A 277 -8.39 0.38 -2.72
CA VAL A 277 -8.12 -0.85 -1.96
C VAL A 277 -7.01 -0.62 -0.93
N HIS A 278 -5.93 0.09 -1.30
CA HIS A 278 -4.87 0.45 -0.36
C HIS A 278 -5.37 1.38 0.76
N ALA A 279 -6.19 2.38 0.44
CA ALA A 279 -6.77 3.29 1.41
C ALA A 279 -7.60 2.53 2.46
N MET A 280 -8.47 1.62 2.03
CA MET A 280 -9.24 0.77 2.94
C MET A 280 -8.35 -0.14 3.79
N ARG A 281 -7.39 -0.83 3.15
CA ARG A 281 -6.47 -1.75 3.84
C ARG A 281 -5.66 -1.03 4.93
N SER A 282 -5.08 0.12 4.58
CA SER A 282 -4.31 0.93 5.53
C SER A 282 -5.17 1.45 6.68
N GLY A 283 -6.44 1.79 6.43
CA GLY A 283 -7.40 2.17 7.48
C GLY A 283 -7.65 1.05 8.49
N VAL A 284 -7.87 -0.19 8.04
CA VAL A 284 -8.05 -1.35 8.92
C VAL A 284 -6.79 -1.65 9.71
N GLN A 285 -5.64 -1.70 9.02
CA GLN A 285 -4.34 -1.97 9.63
C GLN A 285 -4.03 -0.96 10.73
N ALA A 286 -4.30 0.33 10.48
CA ALA A 286 -4.09 1.38 11.46
C ALA A 286 -5.08 1.31 12.62
N ALA A 287 -6.35 0.96 12.40
CA ALA A 287 -7.30 0.77 13.48
C ALA A 287 -6.83 -0.32 14.46
N ILE A 288 -6.35 -1.45 13.94
CA ILE A 288 -5.86 -2.55 14.78
C ILE A 288 -4.56 -2.17 15.49
N ALA A 289 -3.61 -1.54 14.78
CA ALA A 289 -2.35 -1.10 15.35
C ALA A 289 -2.56 -0.03 16.44
N VAL A 290 -3.41 0.98 16.20
CA VAL A 290 -3.72 2.03 17.18
C VAL A 290 -4.49 1.46 18.38
N GLY A 291 -5.44 0.55 18.16
CA GLY A 291 -6.08 -0.17 19.26
C GLY A 291 -5.06 -0.92 20.13
N THR A 292 -4.06 -1.56 19.50
CA THR A 292 -2.95 -2.23 20.21
C THR A 292 -2.06 -1.22 20.96
N ILE A 293 -1.73 -0.08 20.36
CA ILE A 293 -0.91 0.98 21.00
C ILE A 293 -1.60 1.55 22.24
N LEU A 294 -2.93 1.63 22.23
CA LEU A 294 -3.72 2.19 23.31
C LEU A 294 -4.04 1.20 24.44
N ASP A 295 -3.80 -0.11 24.22
CA ASP A 295 -3.96 -1.15 25.22
C ASP A 295 -2.70 -1.21 26.11
N PRO A 296 -2.78 -0.82 27.40
CA PRO A 296 -1.61 -0.81 28.28
C PRO A 296 -1.11 -2.21 28.66
N ALA A 297 -1.87 -3.27 28.35
CA ALA A 297 -1.49 -4.65 28.67
C ALA A 297 -0.58 -5.29 27.61
N VAL A 298 -0.29 -4.59 26.51
CA VAL A 298 0.49 -5.13 25.38
C VAL A 298 1.67 -4.25 25.01
N ASP A 299 2.65 -4.86 24.35
CA ASP A 299 3.80 -4.17 23.82
C ASP A 299 3.42 -3.36 22.56
N SER A 300 3.37 -2.03 22.70
CA SER A 300 3.07 -1.12 21.61
C SER A 300 4.12 -1.12 20.49
N GLU A 301 5.36 -1.55 20.77
CA GLU A 301 6.42 -1.57 19.76
C GLU A 301 6.12 -2.53 18.62
N ALA A 302 5.42 -3.64 18.89
CA ALA A 302 4.95 -4.54 17.84
C ALA A 302 4.03 -3.80 16.85
N ALA A 303 3.14 -2.95 17.36
CA ALA A 303 2.20 -2.19 16.54
C ALA A 303 2.89 -1.08 15.70
N TYR A 304 3.88 -0.38 16.26
CA TYR A 304 4.67 0.58 15.48
C TYR A 304 5.52 -0.12 14.40
N ALA A 305 6.16 -1.23 14.75
CA ALA A 305 6.91 -2.03 13.80
C ALA A 305 6.01 -2.56 12.67
N PHE A 306 4.78 -2.97 12.99
CA PHE A 306 3.78 -3.39 12.00
C PHE A 306 3.42 -2.27 11.03
N LEU A 307 3.12 -1.07 11.54
CA LEU A 307 2.76 0.09 10.69
C LEU A 307 3.89 0.44 9.71
N ARG A 308 5.13 0.51 10.21
CA ARG A 308 6.31 0.79 9.38
C ARG A 308 6.54 -0.29 8.34
N HIS A 309 6.45 -1.56 8.75
CA HIS A 309 6.65 -2.69 7.87
C HIS A 309 5.59 -2.74 6.76
N LYS A 310 4.29 -2.63 7.10
CA LYS A 310 3.21 -2.61 6.10
C LYS A 310 3.26 -1.40 5.16
N HIS A 311 3.74 -0.26 5.64
CA HIS A 311 4.01 0.89 4.79
C HIS A 311 5.17 0.64 3.82
N ALA A 312 6.28 0.09 4.30
CA ALA A 312 7.45 -0.24 3.46
C ALA A 312 7.09 -1.28 2.39
N GLU A 313 6.39 -2.35 2.77
CA GLU A 313 5.86 -3.36 1.85
C GLU A 313 4.98 -2.71 0.78
N ALA A 314 3.97 -1.93 1.18
CA ALA A 314 3.05 -1.28 0.26
C ALA A 314 3.75 -0.28 -0.68
N ALA A 315 4.77 0.43 -0.19
CA ALA A 315 5.57 1.38 -0.96
C ALA A 315 6.44 0.68 -2.00
N THR A 316 7.09 -0.43 -1.63
CA THR A 316 7.89 -1.25 -2.56
C THR A 316 7.01 -1.81 -3.67
N THR A 317 5.87 -2.43 -3.32
CA THR A 317 4.92 -2.92 -4.31
C THR A 317 4.35 -1.80 -5.17
N ALA A 318 4.11 -0.61 -4.62
CA ALA A 318 3.67 0.55 -5.40
C ALA A 318 4.71 0.95 -6.46
N LYS A 319 5.96 1.14 -6.06
CA LYS A 319 7.05 1.52 -6.96
C LYS A 319 7.25 0.49 -8.07
N GLN A 320 7.25 -0.79 -7.72
CA GLN A 320 7.41 -1.88 -8.68
C GLN A 320 6.25 -1.94 -9.68
N ALA A 321 5.01 -1.92 -9.19
CA ALA A 321 3.82 -1.95 -10.04
C ALA A 321 3.74 -0.72 -10.96
N THR A 322 4.06 0.47 -10.45
CA THR A 322 4.16 1.70 -11.26
C THR A 322 5.20 1.54 -12.36
N ALA A 323 6.44 1.20 -12.00
CA ALA A 323 7.52 1.10 -12.98
C ALA A 323 7.24 0.01 -14.03
N GLN A 324 6.65 -1.12 -13.63
CA GLN A 324 6.21 -2.15 -14.55
C GLN A 324 5.13 -1.66 -15.51
N ALA A 325 4.06 -1.02 -15.01
CA ALA A 325 2.97 -0.53 -15.84
C ALA A 325 3.45 0.47 -16.91
N TYR A 326 4.36 1.39 -16.55
CA TYR A 326 4.96 2.32 -17.52
C TYR A 326 5.87 1.61 -18.54
N ARG A 327 6.59 0.54 -18.17
CA ARG A 327 7.44 -0.24 -19.10
C ARG A 327 6.66 -1.13 -20.06
N GLU A 328 5.48 -1.59 -19.65
CA GLU A 328 4.64 -2.47 -20.48
C GLU A 328 3.99 -1.74 -21.66
N GLN A 329 4.07 -0.40 -21.67
CA GLN A 329 3.67 0.43 -22.79
C GLN A 329 4.71 0.30 -23.93
N SER A 330 4.26 0.10 -25.17
CA SER A 330 5.18 -0.03 -26.33
C SER A 330 5.00 1.01 -27.44
N ARG A 331 3.95 1.84 -27.39
CA ARG A 331 3.62 2.78 -28.49
C ARG A 331 4.45 4.06 -28.51
N PHE A 332 5.06 4.47 -27.39
CA PHE A 332 5.72 5.78 -27.29
C PHE A 332 7.04 5.70 -26.52
N ALA A 333 8.08 6.36 -27.03
CA ALA A 333 9.41 6.45 -26.40
C ALA A 333 9.64 7.75 -25.59
N GLY A 334 8.55 8.44 -25.19
CA GLY A 334 8.62 9.76 -24.55
C GLY A 334 9.24 9.76 -23.13
N SER A 335 9.69 10.94 -22.68
CA SER A 335 10.38 11.12 -21.39
C SER A 335 9.54 10.69 -20.17
N ILE A 336 8.21 10.82 -20.26
CA ILE A 336 7.29 10.33 -19.24
C ILE A 336 7.41 8.80 -19.05
N TRP A 337 7.49 8.05 -20.14
CA TRP A 337 7.56 6.59 -20.13
C TRP A 337 8.91 6.10 -19.60
N ALA A 338 10.01 6.71 -20.07
CA ALA A 338 11.35 6.35 -19.62
C ALA A 338 11.58 6.72 -18.14
N GLY A 339 11.10 7.90 -17.72
CA GLY A 339 11.28 8.40 -16.36
C GLY A 339 10.55 7.57 -15.31
N PHE A 340 9.24 7.33 -15.50
CA PHE A 340 8.44 6.54 -14.55
C PHE A 340 8.66 5.03 -14.68
N GLY A 341 9.17 4.55 -15.82
CA GLY A 341 9.49 3.13 -16.07
C GLY A 341 10.83 2.66 -15.52
N ALA A 342 11.70 3.56 -15.05
CA ALA A 342 13.00 3.20 -14.49
C ALA A 342 12.86 2.35 -13.22
N SER A 343 13.43 1.14 -13.20
CA SER A 343 13.44 0.27 -12.01
C SER A 343 14.67 0.51 -11.14
N THR A 344 14.49 0.37 -9.83
CA THR A 344 15.55 -0.18 -8.96
C THR A 344 15.69 -1.68 -9.22
N GLU A 345 16.93 -2.11 -9.47
CA GLU A 345 17.36 -3.44 -9.93
C GLU A 345 16.55 -4.65 -9.44
N SER A 346 16.27 -5.57 -10.37
CA SER A 346 15.82 -6.94 -10.02
C SER A 346 17.03 -7.74 -9.57
N ARG A 347 17.11 -8.07 -8.28
CA ARG A 347 18.11 -9.03 -7.78
C ARG A 347 17.80 -10.42 -8.34
N ALA A 348 18.80 -11.06 -8.96
CA ALA A 348 18.67 -12.45 -9.39
C ALA A 348 18.36 -13.35 -8.18
N ALA A 349 17.46 -14.33 -8.38
CA ALA A 349 17.16 -15.31 -7.35
C ALA A 349 18.44 -16.08 -6.99
N PRO A 350 18.77 -16.22 -5.70
CA PRO A 350 19.95 -16.97 -5.29
C PRO A 350 19.77 -18.44 -5.67
N GLN A 351 20.79 -19.03 -6.28
CA GLN A 351 20.83 -20.47 -6.46
C GLN A 351 21.31 -21.11 -5.16
N VAL A 352 20.45 -21.93 -4.57
CA VAL A 352 20.79 -22.73 -3.39
C VAL A 352 21.40 -24.04 -3.90
N GLY A 353 22.60 -24.38 -3.42
CA GLY A 353 23.29 -25.62 -3.79
C GLY A 353 22.61 -26.88 -3.23
N ASN A 354 23.06 -28.05 -3.68
CA ASN A 354 22.49 -29.35 -3.28
C ASN A 354 22.89 -29.83 -1.87
N GLY A 355 23.74 -29.10 -1.15
CA GLY A 355 24.26 -29.53 0.16
C GLY A 355 23.34 -29.17 1.34
N PRO A 356 23.78 -29.44 2.59
CA PRO A 356 23.02 -29.10 3.79
C PRO A 356 22.77 -27.60 3.95
N LEU A 357 21.53 -27.22 4.26
CA LEU A 357 21.07 -25.84 4.38
C LEU A 357 20.80 -25.46 5.83
N THR A 358 20.96 -24.17 6.10
CA THR A 358 20.53 -23.50 7.33
C THR A 358 19.77 -22.22 6.94
N LEU A 359 19.03 -21.65 7.89
CA LEU A 359 18.47 -20.31 7.72
C LEU A 359 19.59 -19.29 7.51
N ALA A 360 19.38 -18.36 6.58
CA ALA A 360 20.30 -17.27 6.26
C ALA A 360 20.51 -16.34 7.46
N VAL A 361 19.42 -16.07 8.17
CA VAL A 361 19.40 -15.31 9.42
C VAL A 361 18.81 -16.22 10.51
N PRO A 362 19.38 -16.23 11.73
CA PRO A 362 18.76 -16.94 12.85
C PRO A 362 17.29 -16.52 13.03
N LEU A 363 16.45 -17.47 13.43
CA LEU A 363 15.04 -17.21 13.71
C LEU A 363 14.88 -15.97 14.62
N SER A 364 14.12 -14.99 14.15
CA SER A 364 13.92 -13.70 14.81
C SER A 364 12.44 -13.52 15.21
N ARG A 365 12.05 -12.30 15.55
CA ARG A 365 10.66 -11.94 15.84
C ARG A 365 10.23 -10.81 14.91
N ALA A 366 9.00 -10.88 14.45
CA ALA A 366 8.40 -9.87 13.60
C ALA A 366 6.99 -9.53 14.08
N PRO A 367 6.48 -8.32 13.78
CA PRO A 367 5.16 -7.93 14.20
C PRO A 367 4.10 -8.61 13.32
N VAL A 368 3.21 -9.38 13.94
CA VAL A 368 2.16 -10.13 13.28
C VAL A 368 0.79 -9.61 13.67
N LEU A 369 -0.11 -9.62 12.68
CA LEU A 369 -1.52 -9.39 12.91
C LEU A 369 -2.16 -10.68 13.45
N ASP A 370 -2.82 -10.58 14.60
CA ASP A 370 -3.53 -11.66 15.28
C ASP A 370 -4.93 -11.17 15.65
N PRO A 371 -6.00 -11.77 15.11
CA PRO A 371 -7.19 -11.16 14.48
C PRO A 371 -7.56 -9.69 14.76
N HIS A 372 -7.41 -9.21 16.00
CA HIS A 372 -7.79 -7.86 16.44
C HIS A 372 -6.67 -7.10 17.16
N ARG A 373 -5.43 -7.61 17.15
CA ARG A 373 -4.26 -6.99 17.77
C ARG A 373 -2.98 -7.29 17.01
N VAL A 374 -1.95 -6.51 17.27
CA VAL A 374 -0.59 -6.77 16.79
C VAL A 374 0.24 -7.36 17.92
N ARG A 375 1.04 -8.40 17.64
CA ARG A 375 1.98 -8.98 18.60
C ARG A 375 3.28 -9.39 17.94
N TRP A 376 4.31 -9.67 18.74
CA TRP A 376 5.51 -10.34 18.24
C TRP A 376 5.23 -11.82 17.95
N GLY A 377 5.64 -12.28 16.77
CA GLY A 377 5.61 -13.68 16.37
C GLY A 377 6.98 -14.13 15.89
N SER A 378 7.27 -15.43 15.98
CA SER A 378 8.49 -16.02 15.40
C SER A 378 8.52 -15.78 13.89
N ALA A 379 9.68 -15.41 13.38
CA ALA A 379 9.84 -15.01 12.00
C ALA A 379 11.17 -15.48 11.39
N ILE A 380 11.15 -15.77 10.10
CA ILE A 380 12.33 -16.00 9.26
C ILE A 380 12.47 -14.78 8.36
N GLU A 381 13.60 -14.08 8.45
CA GLU A 381 13.85 -12.92 7.59
C GLU A 381 14.03 -13.34 6.14
N LEU A 382 13.56 -12.48 5.23
CA LEU A 382 13.60 -12.64 3.78
C LEU A 382 14.41 -11.48 3.17
N PRO A 383 15.76 -11.56 3.21
CA PRO A 383 16.64 -10.42 2.95
C PRO A 383 16.54 -9.86 1.53
N LEU A 384 16.08 -10.65 0.56
CA LEU A 384 15.99 -10.22 -0.83
C LEU A 384 14.77 -9.36 -1.12
N VAL A 385 13.74 -9.48 -0.30
CA VAL A 385 12.48 -8.75 -0.45
C VAL A 385 12.23 -7.78 0.70
N GLN A 386 13.15 -7.69 1.67
CA GLN A 386 13.02 -6.86 2.88
C GLN A 386 11.73 -7.15 3.66
N ASP A 387 11.41 -8.43 3.77
CA ASP A 387 10.20 -8.95 4.40
C ASP A 387 10.56 -10.07 5.39
N PHE A 388 9.56 -10.73 5.96
CA PHE A 388 9.71 -11.87 6.83
C PHE A 388 8.59 -12.90 6.62
N PHE A 389 8.93 -14.17 6.82
CA PHE A 389 7.97 -15.26 6.85
C PHE A 389 7.60 -15.60 8.30
N THR A 390 6.30 -15.63 8.61
CA THR A 390 5.80 -16.09 9.91
C THR A 390 4.94 -17.35 9.79
N ARG A 391 4.10 -17.41 8.77
CA ARG A 391 3.29 -18.59 8.43
C ARG A 391 2.72 -18.53 7.02
N GLN A 392 2.38 -19.70 6.48
CA GLN A 392 1.52 -19.86 5.32
C GLN A 392 0.66 -21.11 5.51
N GLY A 393 -0.66 -20.94 5.54
CA GLY A 393 -1.57 -22.00 5.97
C GLY A 393 -1.21 -22.50 7.38
N GLY A 394 -1.03 -23.82 7.51
CA GLY A 394 -0.61 -24.47 8.75
C GLY A 394 0.90 -24.45 9.01
N VAL A 395 1.74 -24.12 8.03
CA VAL A 395 3.20 -24.13 8.18
C VAL A 395 3.68 -22.82 8.80
N THR A 396 4.40 -22.88 9.90
CA THR A 396 4.92 -21.72 10.63
C THR A 396 6.43 -21.55 10.48
N ALA A 397 6.94 -20.36 10.80
CA ALA A 397 8.38 -20.10 10.88
C ALA A 397 9.11 -21.04 11.84
N LEU A 398 8.44 -21.48 12.91
CA LEU A 398 8.98 -22.45 13.87
C LEU A 398 9.11 -23.84 13.24
N ASP A 399 8.12 -24.28 12.46
CA ASP A 399 8.17 -25.58 11.78
C ASP A 399 9.34 -25.63 10.79
N ILE A 400 9.53 -24.56 10.02
CA ILE A 400 10.65 -24.42 9.08
C ILE A 400 11.99 -24.42 9.83
N ALA A 401 12.11 -23.63 10.90
CA ALA A 401 13.34 -23.55 11.68
C ALA A 401 13.69 -24.89 12.35
N ALA A 402 12.68 -25.63 12.82
CA ALA A 402 12.84 -26.98 13.37
C ALA A 402 13.29 -27.96 12.28
N ALA A 403 12.68 -27.91 11.09
CA ALA A 403 13.05 -28.76 9.95
C ALA A 403 14.48 -28.51 9.45
N CYS A 404 15.02 -27.30 9.63
CA CYS A 404 16.40 -26.94 9.30
C CYS A 404 17.43 -27.40 10.36
N ARG A 405 17.02 -28.04 11.46
CA ARG A 405 17.92 -28.46 12.56
C ARG A 405 17.85 -29.98 12.78
N PRO A 406 18.97 -30.72 12.65
CA PRO A 406 20.28 -30.26 12.16
C PRO A 406 20.21 -29.85 10.67
N ALA A 407 21.23 -29.11 10.20
CA ALA A 407 21.35 -28.68 8.81
C ALA A 407 21.15 -29.87 7.86
N ALA A 408 20.35 -29.67 6.82
CA ALA A 408 19.86 -30.75 5.97
C ALA A 408 19.62 -30.26 4.54
N THR A 409 19.63 -31.17 3.57
CA THR A 409 19.30 -30.84 2.18
C THR A 409 17.85 -30.37 2.05
N MET A 410 17.52 -29.66 0.97
CA MET A 410 16.15 -29.20 0.73
C MET A 410 15.15 -30.37 0.68
N GLN A 411 15.55 -31.52 0.12
CA GLN A 411 14.72 -32.73 0.08
C GLN A 411 14.43 -33.28 1.49
N GLU A 412 15.43 -33.29 2.37
CA GLU A 412 15.25 -33.73 3.76
C GLU A 412 14.40 -32.74 4.58
N ILE A 413 14.58 -31.44 4.37
CA ILE A 413 13.75 -30.40 5.00
C ILE A 413 12.29 -30.59 4.57
N ALA A 414 12.03 -30.75 3.27
CA ALA A 414 10.70 -31.03 2.75
C ALA A 414 10.10 -32.32 3.34
N ALA A 415 10.90 -33.40 3.43
CA ALA A 415 10.45 -34.67 4.01
C ALA A 415 10.13 -34.56 5.52
N ARG A 416 10.85 -33.71 6.28
CA ARG A 416 10.54 -33.45 7.70
C ARG A 416 9.22 -32.72 7.85
N LEU A 417 8.98 -31.69 7.04
CA LEU A 417 7.74 -30.89 7.06
C LEU A 417 6.54 -31.71 6.56
N GLY A 418 6.72 -32.55 5.54
CA GLY A 418 5.67 -33.40 4.97
C GLY A 418 5.10 -34.44 5.93
N ARG A 419 5.76 -34.70 7.08
CA ARG A 419 5.21 -35.56 8.14
C ARG A 419 4.01 -34.94 8.87
N VAL A 420 3.90 -33.61 8.84
CA VAL A 420 2.92 -32.84 9.63
C VAL A 420 2.05 -31.94 8.75
N HIS A 421 2.52 -31.61 7.55
CA HIS A 421 1.85 -30.69 6.64
C HIS A 421 1.64 -31.30 5.25
N PRO A 422 0.59 -30.90 4.52
CA PRO A 422 0.36 -31.37 3.16
C PRO A 422 1.53 -31.04 2.22
N ASP A 423 1.99 -32.02 1.44
CA ASP A 423 3.14 -31.90 0.53
C ASP A 423 3.07 -30.70 -0.41
N ARG A 424 1.87 -30.40 -0.94
CA ARG A 424 1.65 -29.25 -1.82
C ARG A 424 2.01 -27.94 -1.10
N LEU A 425 1.51 -27.75 0.12
CA LEU A 425 1.76 -26.56 0.91
C LEU A 425 3.25 -26.44 1.27
N VAL A 426 3.89 -27.56 1.64
CA VAL A 426 5.33 -27.58 1.94
C VAL A 426 6.15 -27.13 0.74
N ARG A 427 5.85 -27.65 -0.46
CA ARG A 427 6.54 -27.25 -1.70
C ARG A 427 6.37 -25.77 -2.01
N GLU A 428 5.14 -25.26 -1.90
CA GLU A 428 4.84 -23.85 -2.13
C GLU A 428 5.62 -22.94 -1.15
N VAL A 429 5.63 -23.29 0.14
CA VAL A 429 6.35 -22.53 1.18
C VAL A 429 7.86 -22.56 0.97
N LEU A 430 8.45 -23.73 0.76
CA LEU A 430 9.89 -23.85 0.57
C LEU A 430 10.35 -23.12 -0.70
N GLN A 431 9.58 -23.22 -1.78
CA GLN A 431 9.88 -22.50 -3.01
C GLN A 431 9.89 -20.98 -2.78
N HIS A 432 8.88 -20.46 -2.07
CA HIS A 432 8.84 -19.05 -1.71
C HIS A 432 10.06 -18.61 -0.87
N LEU A 433 10.37 -19.37 0.18
CA LEU A 433 11.50 -19.10 1.08
C LEU A 433 12.85 -19.11 0.34
N VAL A 434 13.06 -20.05 -0.59
CA VAL A 434 14.26 -20.09 -1.43
C VAL A 434 14.36 -18.84 -2.30
N THR A 435 13.29 -18.52 -3.03
CA THR A 435 13.26 -17.34 -3.92
C THR A 435 13.50 -16.03 -3.16
N CYS A 436 13.10 -15.98 -1.89
CA CYS A 436 13.25 -14.81 -1.03
C CYS A 436 14.54 -14.80 -0.19
N GLY A 437 15.42 -15.80 -0.36
CA GLY A 437 16.76 -15.83 0.25
C GLY A 437 16.77 -16.24 1.72
N ALA A 438 15.80 -17.04 2.16
CA ALA A 438 15.70 -17.50 3.54
C ALA A 438 16.78 -18.51 3.95
N PHE A 439 17.47 -19.13 2.99
CA PHE A 439 18.43 -20.22 3.23
C PHE A 439 19.83 -19.90 2.72
N VAL A 440 20.83 -20.44 3.41
CA VAL A 440 22.25 -20.45 3.00
C VAL A 440 22.85 -21.83 3.15
N GLN A 441 23.93 -22.10 2.42
CA GLN A 441 24.69 -23.34 2.55
C GLN A 441 25.33 -23.41 3.94
N ALA A 442 25.10 -24.51 4.66
CA ALA A 442 25.78 -24.74 5.93
C ALA A 442 27.28 -24.84 5.69
N VAL A 443 28.05 -24.03 6.42
CA VAL A 443 29.51 -24.15 6.44
C VAL A 443 29.86 -25.45 7.17
N PRO A 444 30.68 -26.35 6.60
CA PRO A 444 31.09 -27.56 7.29
C PRO A 444 31.79 -27.18 8.61
N ALA A 445 31.35 -27.79 9.70
CA ALA A 445 32.02 -27.63 10.99
C ALA A 445 33.50 -28.05 10.83
N PRO A 446 34.46 -27.30 11.38
CA PRO A 446 35.87 -27.71 11.32
C PRO A 446 36.01 -29.10 11.93
N SER A 447 36.66 -30.00 11.20
CA SER A 447 36.82 -31.40 11.59
C SER A 447 37.47 -31.50 12.98
N ARG A 448 37.04 -32.49 13.80
CA ARG A 448 37.61 -32.75 15.14
C ARG A 448 39.15 -32.91 15.13
N SER A 449 39.75 -33.24 13.99
CA SER A 449 41.20 -33.31 13.78
C SER A 449 41.93 -31.95 13.75
N ALA A 450 41.21 -30.84 13.58
CA ALA A 450 41.78 -29.49 13.69
C ALA A 450 41.78 -28.98 15.14
N ARG A 451 40.79 -29.39 15.95
CA ARG A 451 40.71 -29.03 17.38
C ARG A 451 41.82 -29.68 18.21
N ALA A 452 42.25 -30.88 17.83
CA ALA A 452 43.35 -31.59 18.51
C ALA A 452 44.75 -31.02 18.19
N ARG A 453 44.91 -30.26 17.10
CA ARG A 453 46.21 -29.64 16.72
C ARG A 453 46.47 -28.29 17.37
N LEU A 454 45.46 -27.67 18.00
CA LEU A 454 45.59 -26.40 18.73
C LEU A 454 45.85 -26.59 20.23
N THR A 455 45.75 -27.82 20.75
CA THR A 455 46.00 -28.15 22.17
C THR A 455 47.34 -28.85 22.41
N SER A 456 48.21 -28.94 21.40
CA SER A 456 49.51 -29.64 21.50
C SER A 456 50.69 -28.78 20.99
N GLN A 457 50.75 -27.52 21.39
CA GLN A 457 52.03 -26.79 21.39
C GLN A 457 52.59 -26.79 22.81
N PRO A 458 53.84 -27.26 23.05
CA PRO A 458 54.47 -27.19 24.36
C PRO A 458 54.82 -25.74 24.70
N SER A 459 54.56 -25.35 25.95
CA SER A 459 54.97 -24.07 26.52
C SER A 459 56.50 -23.98 26.57
N SER A 460 57.11 -23.19 25.69
CA SER A 460 58.47 -22.70 25.88
C SER A 460 58.46 -21.62 26.95
N SER A 461 58.93 -22.00 28.13
CA SER A 461 59.29 -21.13 29.24
C SER A 461 60.43 -20.20 28.84
N GLU A 462 60.16 -18.90 28.76
CA GLU A 462 61.20 -17.87 28.75
C GLU A 462 61.09 -17.02 30.01
N THR A 463 62.14 -17.17 30.82
CA THR A 463 62.38 -16.54 32.11
C THR A 463 62.70 -15.06 31.90
N ILE A 464 61.83 -14.15 32.36
CA ILE A 464 62.20 -12.74 32.53
C ILE A 464 62.51 -12.53 34.02
N ARG A 465 63.78 -12.24 34.28
CA ARG A 465 64.30 -11.80 35.58
C ARG A 465 63.86 -10.35 35.81
N ASP A 466 63.20 -10.13 36.94
CA ASP A 466 63.09 -8.81 37.57
C ASP A 466 64.46 -8.39 38.11
N SER A 467 64.89 -7.18 37.72
CA SER A 467 65.88 -6.40 38.45
C SER A 467 65.16 -5.16 38.97
N ALA A 468 64.99 -5.08 40.29
CA ALA A 468 64.61 -3.87 41.01
C ALA A 468 65.87 -3.25 41.64
N CYS A 469 66.13 -1.98 41.32
CA CYS A 469 66.59 -0.93 42.23
C CYS A 469 66.50 0.40 41.49
#